data_AF-A0A959NN24-F1
#
_entry.id   AF-A0A959NN24-F1
#
_cell.length_a   1.000
_cell.length_b   1.000
_cell.length_c   1.000
_cell.angle_alpha   90.00
_cell.angle_beta   90.00
_cell.angle_gamma   90.00
#
_symmetry.space_group_name_H-M   'P 1'
#
loop_
_entity.id
_entity.type
_entity.pdbx_description
1 polymer ?
#
loop_
_entity_poly.entity_id
_entity_poly.type
_entity_poly.pdbx_seq_one_letter_code
_entity_poly.pdbx_strand_id
1 'polypeptide(L)'
;GGDARRIDEMIYHIGEWSKRPYIIGYIYFSLNDYRTHMGEEGFGKYKIRRHGIMDLNLKPKPSYSVLKQIASPIEITKIERIENEHAMLEFRVKNTIPQYTLRSYKIQYYTIGNELLEIPLPDLKPGETFSTQLDNINSRFSFKILRPNGFCVVQY
;
A
#
# COMPACT_ATOMS: atom_id res chain seq x y z
N GLY A 1 20.46 -10.63 -7.78
CA GLY A 1 19.13 -10.01 -7.84
C GLY A 1 18.05 -10.97 -7.40
N GLY A 2 17.86 -11.17 -6.09
CA GLY A 2 16.77 -11.96 -5.52
C GLY A 2 15.69 -11.06 -4.94
N ASP A 3 14.47 -11.59 -4.75
CA ASP A 3 13.35 -10.78 -4.27
C ASP A 3 13.52 -10.27 -2.83
N ALA A 4 14.16 -11.04 -1.94
CA ALA A 4 14.47 -10.61 -0.59
C ALA A 4 15.42 -9.40 -0.56
N ARG A 5 16.57 -9.50 -1.25
CA ARG A 5 17.52 -8.37 -1.36
C ARG A 5 16.87 -7.14 -2.01
N ARG A 6 15.94 -7.34 -2.95
CA ARG A 6 15.18 -6.27 -3.57
C ARG A 6 14.33 -5.52 -2.54
N ILE A 7 13.71 -6.23 -1.61
CA ILE A 7 12.95 -5.63 -0.50
C ILE A 7 13.88 -4.77 0.37
N ASP A 8 15.06 -5.30 0.74
CA ASP A 8 16.02 -4.57 1.59
C ASP A 8 16.47 -3.26 0.92
N GLU A 9 16.90 -3.34 -0.34
CA GLU A 9 17.33 -2.17 -1.13
C GLU A 9 16.17 -1.17 -1.32
N MET A 10 14.95 -1.66 -1.58
CA MET A 10 13.74 -0.83 -1.73
C MET A 10 13.43 -0.06 -0.44
N ILE A 11 13.38 -0.74 0.70
CA ILE A 11 13.09 -0.12 2.00
C ILE A 11 14.16 0.91 2.34
N TYR A 12 15.43 0.55 2.18
CA TYR A 12 16.56 1.44 2.47
C TYR A 12 16.51 2.70 1.60
N HIS A 13 16.46 2.55 0.27
CA HIS A 13 16.55 3.68 -0.64
C HIS A 13 15.32 4.58 -0.56
N ILE A 14 14.10 4.03 -0.54
CA ILE A 14 12.90 4.87 -0.42
C ILE A 14 12.87 5.55 0.95
N GLY A 15 13.28 4.87 2.02
CA GLY A 15 13.42 5.48 3.34
C GLY A 15 14.41 6.64 3.36
N GLU A 16 15.56 6.50 2.68
CA GLU A 16 16.55 7.57 2.53
C GLU A 16 16.01 8.72 1.69
N TRP A 17 15.35 8.43 0.58
CA TRP A 17 14.80 9.44 -0.32
C TRP A 17 13.70 10.28 0.34
N SER A 18 12.83 9.65 1.11
CA SER A 18 11.75 10.33 1.83
C SER A 18 12.24 11.32 2.90
N LYS A 19 13.52 11.26 3.31
CA LYS A 19 14.14 12.23 4.23
C LYS A 19 14.62 13.51 3.54
N ARG A 20 14.70 13.53 2.20
CA ARG A 20 15.32 14.62 1.44
C ARG A 20 14.23 15.44 0.74
N PRO A 21 13.97 16.68 1.15
CA PRO A 21 12.85 17.47 0.63
C PRO A 21 12.97 17.82 -0.85
N TYR A 22 14.18 17.75 -1.43
CA TYR A 22 14.43 17.98 -2.85
C TYR A 22 14.19 16.74 -3.73
N ILE A 23 13.93 15.57 -3.14
CA ILE A 23 13.51 14.38 -3.89
C ILE A 23 11.99 14.33 -3.90
N ILE A 24 11.38 14.53 -5.06
CA ILE A 24 9.92 14.67 -5.21
C ILE A 24 9.23 13.41 -5.74
N GLY A 25 9.99 12.36 -6.07
CA GLY A 25 9.45 11.12 -6.60
C GLY A 25 10.53 10.14 -7.05
N TYR A 26 10.09 8.94 -7.40
CA TYR A 26 10.93 7.87 -7.94
C TYR A 26 10.11 6.94 -8.84
N ILE A 27 10.79 6.24 -9.75
CA ILE A 27 10.21 5.19 -10.57
C ILE A 27 10.86 3.87 -10.15
N TYR A 28 10.04 2.89 -9.78
CA TYR A 28 10.56 1.57 -9.40
C TYR A 28 10.65 0.67 -10.63
N PHE A 29 11.87 0.27 -10.99
CA PHE A 29 12.11 -0.61 -12.14
C PHE A 29 12.48 -2.03 -11.67
N SER A 30 11.82 -3.10 -12.13
CA SER A 30 10.73 -3.19 -13.11
C SER A 30 9.42 -3.71 -12.49
N LEU A 31 8.31 -3.55 -13.22
CA LEU A 31 7.03 -4.13 -12.82
C LEU A 31 7.10 -5.67 -12.84
N ASN A 32 7.41 -6.26 -13.99
CA ASN A 32 7.46 -7.70 -14.19
C ASN A 32 8.85 -8.20 -14.63
N ASP A 33 9.10 -9.47 -14.39
CA ASP A 33 10.18 -10.20 -15.05
C ASP A 33 9.94 -10.22 -16.55
N TYR A 34 11.02 -10.19 -17.32
CA TYR A 34 10.93 -10.10 -18.77
C TYR A 34 11.93 -11.05 -19.45
N ARG A 35 11.56 -11.47 -20.66
CA ARG A 35 12.39 -12.31 -21.52
C ARG A 35 13.45 -11.46 -22.20
N THR A 36 14.65 -12.00 -22.31
CA THR A 36 15.72 -11.39 -23.10
C THR A 36 16.53 -12.48 -23.77
N HIS A 37 17.15 -12.18 -24.91
CA HIS A 37 18.10 -13.10 -25.56
C HIS A 37 19.28 -13.46 -24.62
N MET A 38 19.60 -12.55 -23.69
CA MET A 38 20.68 -12.64 -22.69
C MET A 38 20.13 -12.88 -21.27
N GLY A 39 19.06 -13.68 -21.15
CA GLY A 39 18.50 -14.04 -19.84
C GLY A 39 19.50 -14.83 -19.01
N GLU A 40 19.43 -14.62 -17.69
CA GLU A 40 20.33 -15.22 -16.70
C GLU A 40 19.91 -16.66 -16.33
N GLU A 41 18.70 -17.05 -16.73
CA GLU A 41 18.09 -18.35 -16.42
C GLU A 41 17.17 -18.78 -17.56
N GLY A 42 16.99 -20.09 -17.74
CA GLY A 42 16.12 -20.68 -18.75
C GLY A 42 16.89 -21.07 -20.02
N PHE A 43 16.22 -21.78 -20.94
CA PHE A 43 16.85 -22.30 -22.15
C PHE A 43 16.22 -21.70 -23.42
N GLY A 44 17.07 -21.34 -24.40
CA GLY A 44 16.65 -20.80 -25.69
C GLY A 44 15.69 -19.61 -25.56
N LYS A 45 14.51 -19.70 -26.18
CA LYS A 45 13.47 -18.66 -26.12
C LYS A 45 12.83 -18.45 -24.75
N TYR A 46 13.10 -19.35 -23.79
CA TYR A 46 12.61 -19.25 -22.41
C TYR A 46 13.59 -18.57 -21.47
N LYS A 47 14.66 -17.96 -22.01
CA LYS A 47 15.58 -17.15 -21.21
C LYS A 47 14.89 -15.94 -20.58
N ILE A 48 15.06 -15.77 -19.27
CA ILE A 48 14.44 -14.70 -18.46
C ILE A 48 15.48 -13.90 -17.67
N ARG A 49 15.13 -12.64 -17.35
CA ARG A 49 15.80 -11.87 -16.28
C ARG A 49 14.82 -11.65 -15.14
N ARG A 50 15.21 -12.08 -13.93
CA ARG A 50 14.41 -11.93 -12.70
C ARG A 50 14.59 -10.55 -12.09
N HIS A 51 13.91 -9.56 -12.65
CA HIS A 51 14.09 -8.16 -12.31
C HIS A 51 12.86 -7.49 -11.70
N GLY A 52 11.66 -7.99 -11.99
CA GLY A 52 10.41 -7.34 -11.59
C GLY A 52 9.95 -7.67 -10.18
N ILE A 53 9.05 -6.84 -9.67
CA ILE A 53 8.24 -7.13 -8.46
C ILE A 53 7.12 -8.16 -8.74
N MET A 54 6.89 -8.48 -10.01
CA MET A 54 6.00 -9.54 -10.49
C MET A 54 6.80 -10.52 -11.34
N ASP A 55 6.34 -11.76 -11.44
CA ASP A 55 6.93 -12.74 -12.36
C ASP A 55 6.51 -12.48 -13.82
N LEU A 56 6.96 -13.35 -14.73
CA LEU A 56 6.68 -13.24 -16.17
C LEU A 56 5.16 -13.34 -16.49
N ASN A 57 4.39 -14.02 -15.62
CA ASN A 57 2.96 -14.22 -15.75
C ASN A 57 2.15 -13.16 -14.98
N LEU A 58 2.81 -12.07 -14.54
CA LEU A 58 2.18 -11.03 -13.73
C LEU A 58 1.63 -11.55 -12.40
N LYS A 59 2.28 -12.57 -11.81
CA LYS A 59 2.01 -12.95 -10.42
C LYS A 59 2.84 -12.08 -9.47
N PRO A 60 2.24 -11.41 -8.47
CA PRO A 60 2.96 -10.62 -7.49
C PRO A 60 4.00 -11.46 -6.72
N LYS A 61 5.21 -10.91 -6.56
CA LYS A 61 6.23 -11.40 -5.62
C LYS A 61 6.08 -10.68 -4.28
N PRO A 62 6.70 -11.17 -3.18
CA PRO A 62 6.70 -10.45 -1.89
C PRO A 62 7.05 -8.95 -1.99
N SER A 63 8.03 -8.59 -2.82
CA SER A 63 8.42 -7.19 -3.05
C SER A 63 7.29 -6.31 -3.61
N TYR A 64 6.31 -6.87 -4.32
CA TYR A 64 5.12 -6.13 -4.77
C TYR A 64 4.30 -5.62 -3.59
N SER A 65 4.05 -6.48 -2.61
CA SER A 65 3.27 -6.14 -1.41
C SER A 65 3.99 -5.08 -0.57
N VAL A 66 5.31 -5.18 -0.45
CA VAL A 66 6.15 -4.17 0.22
C VAL A 66 6.05 -2.83 -0.51
N LEU A 67 6.25 -2.80 -1.83
CA LEU A 67 6.14 -1.56 -2.59
C LEU A 67 4.74 -0.95 -2.48
N LYS A 68 3.68 -1.77 -2.52
CA LYS A 68 2.30 -1.33 -2.34
C LYS A 68 2.09 -0.65 -0.99
N GLN A 69 2.63 -1.21 0.09
CA GLN A 69 2.54 -0.63 1.44
C GLN A 69 3.33 0.68 1.54
N ILE A 70 4.56 0.71 1.03
CA ILE A 70 5.40 1.92 0.99
C ILE A 70 4.71 3.03 0.19
N ALA A 71 4.14 2.70 -0.97
CA ALA A 71 3.44 3.62 -1.85
C ALA A 71 2.01 3.97 -1.40
N SER A 72 1.52 3.44 -0.27
CA SER A 72 0.29 3.94 0.34
C SER A 72 0.51 5.38 0.83
N PRO A 73 -0.37 6.34 0.51
CA PRO A 73 -0.28 7.71 1.00
C PRO A 73 -0.76 7.84 2.45
N ILE A 74 -1.25 6.76 3.07
CA ILE A 74 -1.84 6.76 4.42
C ILE A 74 -0.96 5.95 5.36
N GLU A 75 -0.74 6.50 6.55
CA GLU A 75 -0.11 5.84 7.69
C GLU A 75 -1.13 5.74 8.82
N ILE A 76 -1.45 4.52 9.26
CA ILE A 76 -2.31 4.30 10.42
C ILE A 76 -1.51 4.70 11.68
N THR A 77 -2.01 5.68 12.43
CA THR A 77 -1.32 6.17 13.63
C THR A 77 -1.85 5.51 14.89
N LYS A 78 -3.15 5.21 14.94
CA LYS A 78 -3.79 4.58 16.10
C LYS A 78 -5.00 3.75 15.69
N ILE A 79 -5.12 2.56 16.27
CA ILE A 79 -6.37 1.80 16.28
C ILE A 79 -6.60 1.36 17.73
N GLU A 80 -7.72 1.76 18.29
CA GLU A 80 -8.10 1.44 19.66
C GLU A 80 -9.50 0.83 19.67
N ARG A 81 -9.65 -0.31 20.33
CA ARG A 81 -10.97 -0.95 20.50
C ARG A 81 -11.69 -0.27 21.64
N ILE A 82 -12.88 0.25 21.35
CA ILE A 82 -13.77 0.85 22.33
C ILE A 82 -14.91 -0.15 22.50
N GLU A 83 -14.95 -0.82 23.65
CA GLU A 83 -15.91 -1.89 23.91
C GLU A 83 -15.76 -3.06 22.89
N ASN A 84 -16.67 -4.03 22.90
CA ASN A 84 -16.53 -5.21 22.04
C ASN A 84 -16.91 -4.95 20.57
N GLU A 85 -17.54 -3.81 20.26
CA GLU A 85 -18.20 -3.58 18.97
C GLU A 85 -17.79 -2.26 18.29
N HIS A 86 -17.00 -1.40 18.94
CA HIS A 86 -16.54 -0.14 18.34
C HIS A 86 -15.01 -0.08 18.24
N ALA A 87 -14.50 0.67 17.27
CA ALA A 87 -13.08 0.99 17.18
C ALA A 87 -12.84 2.44 16.80
N MET A 88 -11.93 3.10 17.51
CA MET A 88 -11.38 4.39 17.11
C MET A 88 -10.24 4.15 16.13
N LEU A 89 -10.40 4.68 14.93
CA LEU A 89 -9.38 4.69 13.88
C LEU A 89 -8.81 6.10 13.76
N GLU A 90 -7.49 6.22 13.83
CA GLU A 90 -6.76 7.41 13.45
C GLU A 90 -5.70 7.09 12.41
N PHE A 91 -5.62 7.93 11.39
CA PHE A 91 -4.54 7.86 10.41
C PHE A 91 -4.09 9.25 9.98
N ARG A 92 -2.89 9.31 9.42
CA ARG A 92 -2.30 10.50 8.84
C ARG A 92 -2.06 10.32 7.34
N VAL A 93 -2.30 11.37 6.57
CA VAL A 93 -1.83 11.46 5.19
C VAL A 93 -0.33 11.75 5.21
N LYS A 94 0.47 10.90 4.57
CA LYS A 94 1.93 11.08 4.51
C LYS A 94 2.27 12.48 4.00
N ASN A 95 3.23 13.11 4.67
CA ASN A 95 3.82 14.36 4.20
C ASN A 95 5.17 14.13 3.47
N THR A 96 5.33 12.92 2.93
CA THR A 96 6.50 12.43 2.20
C THR A 96 6.03 11.66 0.97
N ILE A 97 6.95 11.13 0.16
CA ILE A 97 6.60 10.43 -1.08
C ILE A 97 5.79 9.15 -0.77
N PRO A 98 4.63 8.93 -1.41
CA PRO A 98 3.94 9.81 -2.34
C PRO A 98 3.14 10.91 -1.62
N GLN A 99 3.35 12.16 -2.01
CA GLN A 99 2.75 13.33 -1.36
C GLN A 99 1.65 13.92 -2.26
N TYR A 100 0.38 13.73 -1.90
CA TYR A 100 -0.75 14.33 -2.60
C TYR A 100 -2.00 14.41 -1.71
N THR A 101 -2.93 15.31 -2.06
CA THR A 101 -4.24 15.42 -1.39
C THR A 101 -5.11 14.20 -1.69
N LEU A 102 -5.59 13.53 -0.64
CA LEU A 102 -6.60 12.49 -0.78
C LEU A 102 -7.93 13.15 -1.12
N ARG A 103 -8.59 12.68 -2.19
CA ARG A 103 -9.90 13.19 -2.63
C ARG A 103 -10.83 12.04 -2.92
N SER A 104 -12.04 12.09 -2.36
CA SER A 104 -13.08 11.07 -2.54
C SER A 104 -12.65 9.65 -2.16
N TYR A 105 -11.73 9.52 -1.20
CA TYR A 105 -11.40 8.23 -0.60
C TYR A 105 -12.54 7.80 0.32
N LYS A 106 -12.59 6.52 0.67
CA LYS A 106 -13.56 5.99 1.63
C LYS A 106 -12.94 4.91 2.51
N ILE A 107 -13.40 4.83 3.75
CA ILE A 107 -13.18 3.67 4.62
C ILE A 107 -14.31 2.68 4.33
N GLN A 108 -14.00 1.39 4.28
CA GLN A 108 -14.96 0.31 4.09
C GLN A 108 -14.68 -0.79 5.10
N TYR A 109 -15.70 -1.25 5.82
CA TYR A 109 -15.59 -2.32 6.80
C TYR A 109 -16.89 -3.11 6.90
N TYR A 110 -16.81 -4.32 7.45
CA TYR A 110 -17.98 -5.15 7.72
C TYR A 110 -18.39 -5.04 9.18
N THR A 111 -19.68 -5.02 9.43
CA THR A 111 -20.24 -5.08 10.78
C THR A 111 -20.26 -6.50 11.33
N ILE A 112 -20.60 -6.66 12.61
CA ILE A 112 -20.86 -7.96 13.25
C ILE A 112 -21.97 -8.73 12.51
N GLY A 113 -22.99 -8.01 12.02
CA GLY A 113 -24.07 -8.56 11.19
C GLY A 113 -23.68 -8.88 9.74
N ASN A 114 -22.40 -8.74 9.38
CA ASN A 114 -21.87 -8.93 8.04
C ASN A 114 -22.43 -7.93 6.99
N GLU A 115 -22.90 -6.77 7.45
CA GLU A 115 -23.30 -5.67 6.58
C GLU A 115 -22.07 -4.83 6.22
N LEU A 116 -22.01 -4.33 4.98
CA LEU A 116 -20.91 -3.50 4.50
C LEU A 116 -21.22 -2.03 4.76
N LEU A 117 -20.39 -1.37 5.57
CA LEU A 117 -20.47 0.07 5.81
C LEU A 117 -19.33 0.80 5.10
N GLU A 118 -19.65 2.01 4.62
CA GLU A 118 -18.70 2.89 3.96
C GLU A 118 -18.76 4.29 4.59
N ILE A 119 -17.60 4.85 4.91
CA ILE A 119 -17.46 6.21 5.43
C ILE A 119 -16.68 7.01 4.38
N PRO A 120 -17.30 7.99 3.69
CA PRO A 120 -16.57 8.86 2.79
C PRO A 120 -15.60 9.74 3.59
N LEU A 121 -14.38 9.88 3.08
CA LEU A 121 -13.39 10.78 3.66
C LEU A 121 -13.54 12.18 3.06
N PRO A 122 -13.34 13.24 3.87
CA PRO A 122 -13.17 14.58 3.32
C PRO A 122 -11.88 14.66 2.50
N ASP A 123 -11.69 15.77 1.79
CA ASP A 123 -10.42 16.05 1.15
C ASP A 123 -9.34 16.28 2.23
N LEU A 124 -8.29 15.46 2.23
CA LEU A 124 -7.22 15.49 3.23
C LEU A 124 -5.88 15.83 2.57
N LYS A 125 -5.26 16.93 2.99
CA LYS A 125 -3.95 17.38 2.50
C LYS A 125 -2.81 16.55 3.11
N PRO A 126 -1.63 16.52 2.45
CA PRO A 126 -0.44 15.92 3.05
C PRO A 126 -0.16 16.45 4.46
N GLY A 127 0.10 15.54 5.41
CA GLY A 127 0.33 15.84 6.82
C GLY A 127 -0.93 15.93 7.69
N GLU A 128 -2.13 16.05 7.11
CA GLU A 128 -3.36 16.07 7.89
C GLU A 128 -3.67 14.70 8.51
N THR A 129 -4.30 14.74 9.68
CA THR A 129 -4.73 13.56 10.43
C THR A 129 -6.25 13.49 10.42
N PHE A 130 -6.80 12.29 10.34
CA PHE A 130 -8.23 12.03 10.37
C PHE A 130 -8.52 10.95 11.39
N SER A 131 -9.55 11.18 12.22
CA SER A 131 -10.00 10.26 13.25
C SER A 131 -11.50 10.00 13.07
N THR A 132 -11.91 8.74 13.17
CA THR A 132 -13.33 8.35 13.14
C THR A 132 -13.55 7.10 13.97
N GLN A 133 -14.78 6.96 14.47
CA GLN A 133 -15.24 5.72 15.05
C GLN A 133 -15.78 4.79 13.97
N LEU A 134 -15.51 3.50 14.10
CA LEU A 134 -16.09 2.41 13.31
C LEU A 134 -17.07 1.68 14.22
N ASP A 135 -18.36 1.76 13.88
CA ASP A 135 -19.45 1.25 14.72
C ASP A 135 -19.86 -0.16 14.33
N ASN A 136 -20.15 -0.99 15.33
CA ASN A 136 -20.52 -2.39 15.15
C ASN A 136 -19.51 -3.18 14.30
N ILE A 137 -18.22 -2.83 14.35
CA ILE A 137 -17.19 -3.45 13.52
C ILE A 137 -17.05 -4.94 13.83
N ASN A 138 -16.78 -5.75 12.79
CA ASN A 138 -16.61 -7.17 12.95
C ASN A 138 -15.55 -7.56 13.99
N SER A 139 -15.62 -8.79 14.49
CA SER A 139 -14.70 -9.31 15.53
C SER A 139 -13.22 -9.34 15.13
N ARG A 140 -12.92 -9.22 13.83
CA ARG A 140 -11.54 -9.12 13.32
C ARG A 140 -11.02 -7.69 13.35
N PHE A 141 -11.89 -6.70 13.59
CA PHE A 141 -11.58 -5.27 13.53
C PHE A 141 -10.94 -4.89 12.18
N SER A 142 -11.40 -5.54 11.12
CA SER A 142 -10.80 -5.40 9.79
C SER A 142 -11.47 -4.28 9.00
N PHE A 143 -10.68 -3.43 8.36
CA PHE A 143 -11.18 -2.39 7.48
C PHE A 143 -10.26 -2.16 6.30
N LYS A 144 -10.76 -1.46 5.29
CA LYS A 144 -10.03 -1.06 4.11
C LYS A 144 -10.18 0.43 3.91
N ILE A 145 -9.13 1.07 3.41
CA ILE A 145 -9.22 2.40 2.85
C ILE A 145 -9.07 2.28 1.35
N LEU A 146 -10.06 2.80 0.62
CA LEU A 146 -10.21 2.66 -0.81
C LEU A 146 -10.07 4.03 -1.49
N ARG A 147 -9.42 4.01 -2.65
CA ARG A 147 -9.42 5.11 -3.61
C ARG A 147 -10.80 5.28 -4.25
N PRO A 148 -11.05 6.41 -4.94
CA PRO A 148 -12.31 6.64 -5.68
C PRO A 148 -12.62 5.53 -6.70
N ASN A 149 -11.56 4.97 -7.30
CA ASN A 149 -11.67 3.87 -8.27
C ASN A 149 -11.74 2.47 -7.62
N GLY A 150 -11.93 2.38 -6.30
CA GLY A 150 -12.09 1.12 -5.57
C GLY A 150 -10.79 0.40 -5.22
N PHE A 151 -9.62 0.90 -5.64
CA PHE A 151 -8.35 0.26 -5.30
C PHE A 151 -8.03 0.46 -3.82
N CYS A 152 -7.70 -0.65 -3.15
CA CYS A 152 -7.34 -0.67 -1.73
C CYS A 152 -5.90 -0.19 -1.50
N VAL A 153 -5.76 0.87 -0.68
CA VAL A 153 -4.45 1.45 -0.29
C VAL A 153 -3.99 0.97 1.07
N VAL A 154 -4.91 0.74 1.99
CA VAL A 154 -4.65 0.18 3.32
C VAL A 154 -5.66 -0.92 3.58
N GLN A 155 -5.16 -2.04 4.08
CA GLN A 155 -5.97 -3.13 4.60
C GLN A 155 -5.42 -3.48 5.97
N TYR A 156 -6.29 -3.39 6.98
CA TYR A 156 -6.01 -3.78 8.36
C TYR A 156 -6.90 -4.98 8.71
#